data_AF-A0A151TC38-F1
#
_entry.id   AF-A0A151TC38-F1
#
_cell.length_a   1.000
_cell.length_b   1.000
_cell.length_c   1.000
_cell.angle_alpha   90.00
_cell.angle_beta   90.00
_cell.angle_gamma   90.00
#
_symmetry.space_group_name_H-M   'P 1'
#
loop_
_entity.id
_entity.type
_entity.pdbx_description
1 polymer ?
#
loop_
_entity_poly.entity_id
_entity_poly.type
_entity_poly.pdbx_seq_one_letter_code
_entity_poly.pdbx_strand_id
1 'polypeptide(L)'
;MIKLLGRKVGFLTLRDRLPALWKVQGGFELLDVSNGYFMVKFDLEADRDRVMHGFDTKYYYEVGIGNNTRQFWFETPPPVGPDVPYTFGVIGDLGQTYNSDTTLTHYEKNPAEGKTVLYVGDLSYADDYPFHDNTKWDTWGRFTERIVGPTHAQ
;
A
#
# COMPACT_ATOMS: atom_id res chain seq x y z
N MET A 1 12.10 6.97 1.27
CA MET A 1 12.05 8.37 0.78
C MET A 1 10.70 8.58 0.13
N ILE A 2 9.82 9.35 0.77
CA ILE A 2 8.49 9.65 0.23
C ILE A 2 8.65 10.65 -0.92
N LYS A 3 8.09 10.33 -2.09
CA LYS A 3 8.02 11.21 -3.25
C LYS A 3 6.56 11.54 -3.50
N LEU A 4 6.28 12.82 -3.64
CA LEU A 4 4.97 13.35 -4.04
C LEU A 4 5.23 14.09 -5.36
N LEU A 5 4.60 13.64 -6.45
CA LEU A 5 4.77 14.20 -7.79
C LEU A 5 6.22 14.19 -8.32
N GLY A 6 6.97 13.11 -8.07
CA GLY A 6 8.30 12.89 -8.64
C GLY A 6 9.46 13.72 -8.05
N ARG A 7 9.22 14.58 -7.05
CA ARG A 7 10.27 15.37 -6.38
C ARG A 7 10.65 14.77 -5.03
N LYS A 8 11.91 14.92 -4.63
CA LYS A 8 12.36 14.62 -3.26
C LYS A 8 11.67 15.62 -2.34
N VAL A 9 10.74 15.16 -1.51
CA VAL A 9 9.90 16.06 -0.71
C VAL A 9 10.51 16.15 0.67
N GLY A 10 11.11 17.30 0.98
CA GLY A 10 11.56 17.61 2.34
C GLY A 10 10.39 18.03 3.23
N PHE A 11 10.63 18.05 4.54
CA PHE A 11 9.63 18.44 5.56
C PHE A 11 8.86 19.71 5.19
N LEU A 12 9.55 20.77 4.80
CA LEU A 12 8.93 22.06 4.43
C LEU A 12 7.98 21.91 3.24
N THR A 13 8.39 21.16 2.21
CA THR A 13 7.56 20.93 1.03
C THR A 13 6.30 20.12 1.36
N LEU A 14 6.39 19.13 2.26
CA LEU A 14 5.20 18.40 2.74
C LEU A 14 4.30 19.30 3.57
N ARG A 15 4.87 20.03 4.53
CA ARG A 15 4.13 20.94 5.42
C ARG A 15 3.32 21.97 4.64
N ASP A 16 3.91 22.52 3.57
CA ASP A 16 3.27 23.59 2.81
C ASP A 16 2.28 23.05 1.75
N ARG A 17 2.46 21.81 1.26
CA ARG A 17 1.62 21.23 0.20
C ARG A 17 0.47 20.36 0.68
N LEU A 18 0.65 19.60 1.76
CA LEU A 18 -0.34 18.64 2.22
C LEU A 18 -1.68 19.32 2.59
N PRO A 19 -1.71 20.48 3.28
CA PRO A 19 -2.98 21.15 3.58
C PRO A 19 -3.76 21.54 2.32
N ALA A 20 -3.07 22.03 1.29
CA ALA A 20 -3.68 22.42 0.02
C ALA A 20 -4.16 21.20 -0.79
N LEU A 21 -3.34 20.13 -0.85
CA LEU A 21 -3.66 18.91 -1.57
C LEU A 21 -4.88 18.20 -0.97
N TRP A 22 -4.93 18.14 0.36
CA TRP A 22 -5.98 17.46 1.10
C TRP A 22 -7.17 18.36 1.45
N LYS A 23 -7.10 19.64 1.08
CA LYS A 23 -8.16 20.64 1.32
C LYS A 23 -8.55 20.71 2.80
N VAL A 24 -7.54 20.68 3.68
CA VAL A 24 -7.69 20.74 5.13
C VAL A 24 -8.29 22.09 5.52
N GLN A 25 -9.32 22.08 6.37
CA GLN A 25 -10.03 23.27 6.84
C GLN A 25 -9.57 23.74 8.22
N GLY A 26 -9.05 22.83 9.04
CA GLY A 26 -8.54 23.03 10.38
C GLY A 26 -7.02 23.12 10.46
N GLY A 27 -6.52 23.13 11.69
CA GLY A 27 -5.09 23.07 11.94
C GLY A 27 -4.50 21.70 11.59
N PHE A 28 -3.23 21.75 11.18
CA PHE A 28 -2.48 20.63 10.64
C PHE A 28 -1.07 20.66 11.23
N GLU A 29 -0.65 19.55 11.82
CA GLU A 29 0.70 19.39 12.35
C GLU A 29 1.42 18.27 11.61
N LEU A 30 2.61 18.59 11.09
CA LEU A 30 3.53 17.61 10.51
C LEU A 30 4.71 17.42 11.46
N LEU A 31 4.93 16.18 11.85
CA LEU A 31 5.99 15.77 12.76
C LEU A 31 7.04 14.97 11.99
N ASP A 32 8.31 15.38 12.04
CA ASP A 32 9.43 14.59 11.51
C ASP A 32 9.86 13.56 12.55
N VAL A 33 9.77 12.27 12.20
CA VAL A 33 10.11 11.14 13.07
C VAL A 33 11.41 10.46 12.61
N SER A 34 12.27 11.19 11.88
CA SER A 34 13.54 10.73 11.32
C SER A 34 13.41 9.78 10.12
N ASN A 35 14.53 9.63 9.38
CA ASN A 35 14.66 8.78 8.20
C ASN A 35 13.64 9.04 7.07
N GLY A 36 13.10 10.25 7.00
CA GLY A 36 12.09 10.64 6.02
C GLY A 36 10.71 10.00 6.28
N TYR A 37 10.45 9.61 7.53
CA TYR A 37 9.15 9.24 8.04
C TYR A 37 8.52 10.45 8.73
N PHE A 38 7.27 10.76 8.35
CA PHE A 38 6.54 11.89 8.90
C PHE A 38 5.19 11.41 9.44
N MET A 39 4.81 11.93 10.61
CA MET A 39 3.46 11.76 11.14
C MET A 39 2.66 13.02 10.88
N VAL A 40 1.39 12.86 10.54
CA VAL A 40 0.44 13.96 10.38
C VAL A 40 -0.59 13.86 11.49
N LYS A 41 -0.85 15.00 12.14
CA LYS A 41 -1.95 15.16 13.08
C LYS A 41 -2.90 16.24 12.56
N PHE A 42 -4.18 15.92 12.58
CA PHE A 42 -5.25 16.84 12.21
C PHE A 42 -5.93 17.34 13.47
N ASP A 43 -6.21 18.63 13.52
CA ASP A 43 -6.97 19.23 14.63
C ASP A 43 -8.48 18.97 14.46
N LEU A 44 -8.95 18.84 13.23
CA LEU A 44 -10.34 18.53 12.91
C LEU A 44 -10.50 17.08 12.48
N GLU A 45 -11.45 16.40 13.12
CA GLU A 45 -11.88 15.06 12.72
C GLU A 45 -12.37 15.04 11.27
N ALA A 46 -13.10 16.06 10.83
CA ALA A 46 -13.57 16.16 9.44
C ALA A 46 -12.44 16.19 8.40
N ASP A 47 -11.28 16.76 8.73
CA ASP A 47 -10.12 16.78 7.83
C ASP A 47 -9.39 15.44 7.82
N ARG A 48 -9.20 14.84 8.99
CA ARG A 48 -8.70 13.46 9.10
C ARG A 48 -9.59 12.54 8.27
N ASP A 49 -10.89 12.63 8.51
CA ASP A 49 -11.93 11.88 7.83
C ASP A 49 -11.82 12.14 6.34
N ARG A 50 -11.83 13.38 5.86
CA ARG A 50 -11.65 13.69 4.42
C ARG A 50 -10.39 13.08 3.80
N VAL A 51 -9.25 13.13 4.49
CA VAL A 51 -7.97 12.56 4.01
C VAL A 51 -8.05 11.04 3.96
N MET A 52 -8.65 10.43 4.98
CA MET A 52 -8.81 8.98 5.10
C MET A 52 -9.98 8.43 4.27
N HIS A 53 -10.93 9.29 3.91
CA HIS A 53 -12.22 9.02 3.24
C HIS A 53 -12.27 9.63 1.84
N GLY A 54 -11.12 9.85 1.19
CA GLY A 54 -11.09 9.96 -0.25
C GLY A 54 -11.49 8.61 -0.82
N PHE A 55 -12.79 8.29 -0.86
CA PHE A 55 -13.32 6.98 -1.23
C PHE A 55 -13.31 6.78 -2.74
N ASP A 56 -13.29 5.53 -3.19
CA ASP A 56 -13.35 5.14 -4.61
C ASP A 56 -12.38 5.94 -5.49
N THR A 57 -11.19 6.25 -4.96
CA THR A 57 -10.22 7.12 -5.60
C THR A 57 -8.94 6.36 -5.90
N LYS A 58 -8.52 6.38 -7.16
CA LYS A 58 -7.27 5.77 -7.63
C LYS A 58 -6.09 6.71 -7.39
N TYR A 59 -5.10 6.24 -6.64
CA TYR A 59 -3.86 6.95 -6.36
C TYR A 59 -2.68 6.27 -7.04
N TYR A 60 -1.80 7.07 -7.65
CA TYR A 60 -0.53 6.61 -8.22
C TYR A 60 0.62 7.03 -7.31
N TYR A 61 1.61 6.16 -7.13
CA TYR A 61 2.82 6.45 -6.37
C TYR A 61 4.06 5.85 -7.03
N GLU A 62 5.23 6.43 -6.76
CA GLU A 62 6.50 5.99 -7.34
C GLU A 62 7.51 5.66 -6.25
N VAL A 63 8.20 4.53 -6.41
CA VAL A 63 9.28 4.07 -5.53
C VAL A 63 10.58 3.99 -6.33
N GLY A 64 11.69 4.44 -5.74
CA GLY A 64 13.03 4.38 -6.35
C GLY A 64 13.62 5.76 -6.64
N ILE A 65 14.85 5.79 -7.19
CA ILE A 65 15.64 7.01 -7.40
C ILE A 65 16.31 6.98 -8.77
N GLY A 66 16.40 8.13 -9.44
CA GLY A 66 17.04 8.26 -10.75
C GLY A 66 16.33 7.41 -11.80
N ASN A 67 17.11 6.63 -12.54
CA ASN A 67 16.61 5.76 -13.60
C ASN A 67 15.95 4.47 -13.10
N ASN A 68 15.91 4.24 -11.78
CA ASN A 68 15.34 3.04 -11.17
C ASN A 68 14.03 3.36 -10.44
N THR A 69 13.16 4.15 -11.04
CA THR A 69 11.81 4.44 -10.51
C THR A 69 10.79 3.46 -11.05
N ARG A 70 9.95 2.91 -10.17
CA ARG A 70 8.79 2.08 -10.51
C ARG A 70 7.53 2.78 -10.04
N GLN A 71 6.52 2.85 -10.90
CA GLN A 71 5.23 3.43 -10.59
C GLN A 71 4.21 2.33 -10.28
N PHE A 72 3.38 2.57 -9.29
CA PHE A 72 2.34 1.67 -8.79
C PHE A 72 1.06 2.48 -8.59
N TRP A 73 -0.04 1.79 -8.33
CA TRP A 73 -1.28 2.43 -7.96
C TRP A 73 -2.08 1.57 -6.97
N PHE A 74 -2.98 2.21 -6.25
CA PHE A 74 -4.01 1.56 -5.44
C PHE A 74 -5.31 2.35 -5.51
N GLU A 75 -6.42 1.72 -5.16
CA GLU A 75 -7.72 2.36 -5.05
C GLU A 75 -8.15 2.32 -3.59
N THR A 76 -8.60 3.46 -3.07
CA THR A 76 -9.16 3.53 -1.73
C THR A 76 -10.52 2.82 -1.68
N PRO A 77 -10.90 2.25 -0.53
CA PRO A 77 -12.20 1.60 -0.38
C PRO A 77 -13.34 2.60 -0.59
N PRO A 78 -14.57 2.13 -0.87
CA PRO A 78 -15.77 2.95 -0.92
C PRO A 78 -16.12 3.48 0.50
N PRO A 79 -17.09 4.40 0.61
CA PRO A 79 -17.56 4.89 1.90
C PRO A 79 -18.04 3.77 2.81
N VAL A 80 -17.79 3.87 4.11
CA VAL A 80 -18.37 2.93 5.08
C VAL A 80 -19.89 3.11 5.08
N GLY A 81 -20.62 2.02 4.86
CA GLY A 81 -22.08 2.02 4.88
C GLY A 81 -22.64 0.61 4.97
N PRO A 82 -23.87 0.44 5.49
CA PRO A 82 -24.47 -0.87 5.72
C PRO A 82 -24.67 -1.69 4.44
N ASP A 83 -24.86 -1.03 3.29
CA ASP A 83 -25.18 -1.67 2.01
C ASP A 83 -24.07 -1.48 0.95
N VAL A 84 -22.86 -1.16 1.39
CA VAL A 84 -21.74 -0.90 0.46
C VAL A 84 -21.00 -2.20 0.16
N PRO A 85 -21.02 -2.71 -1.08
CA PRO A 85 -20.39 -3.97 -1.42
C PRO A 85 -18.87 -3.85 -1.42
N TYR A 86 -18.19 -4.85 -0.86
CA TYR A 86 -16.73 -4.95 -0.87
C TYR A 86 -16.30 -6.41 -0.94
N THR A 87 -15.34 -6.71 -1.82
CA THR A 87 -14.83 -8.07 -2.02
C THR A 87 -13.46 -8.22 -1.39
N PHE A 88 -13.36 -9.10 -0.39
CA PHE A 88 -12.09 -9.53 0.17
C PHE A 88 -11.62 -10.84 -0.47
N GLY A 89 -10.36 -10.88 -0.89
CA GLY A 89 -9.64 -12.15 -1.01
C GLY A 89 -9.23 -12.62 0.38
N VAL A 90 -9.23 -13.93 0.61
CA VAL A 90 -8.71 -14.51 1.86
C VAL A 90 -7.65 -15.54 1.49
N ILE A 91 -6.45 -15.36 2.01
CA ILE A 91 -5.29 -16.21 1.74
C ILE A 91 -4.60 -16.50 3.08
N GLY A 92 -4.16 -17.73 3.29
CA GLY A 92 -3.30 -18.13 4.40
C GLY A 92 -2.33 -19.18 3.93
N ASP A 93 -1.27 -19.42 4.71
CA ASP A 93 -0.36 -20.54 4.51
C ASP A 93 0.21 -20.62 3.08
N LEU A 94 0.49 -19.46 2.49
CA LEU A 94 0.78 -19.42 1.06
C LEU A 94 2.14 -20.03 0.76
N GLY A 95 3.18 -19.66 1.52
CA GLY A 95 4.56 -20.00 1.19
C GLY A 95 4.98 -19.47 -0.19
N GLN A 96 5.91 -20.17 -0.83
CA GLN A 96 6.54 -19.76 -2.10
C GLN A 96 6.85 -20.97 -3.00
N THR A 97 5.86 -21.84 -3.12
CA THR A 97 5.88 -23.07 -3.93
C THR A 97 5.15 -22.86 -5.27
N TYR A 98 5.15 -23.89 -6.12
CA TYR A 98 4.34 -23.90 -7.35
C TYR A 98 2.83 -23.79 -7.07
N ASN A 99 2.34 -24.42 -6.00
CA ASN A 99 0.94 -24.32 -5.59
C ASN A 99 0.61 -22.89 -5.13
N SER A 100 1.55 -22.24 -4.46
CA SER A 100 1.44 -20.83 -4.05
C SER A 100 1.25 -19.92 -5.26
N ASP A 101 2.02 -20.12 -6.33
CA ASP A 101 1.90 -19.37 -7.59
C ASP A 101 0.54 -19.59 -8.26
N THR A 102 0.05 -20.84 -8.25
CA THR A 102 -1.28 -21.19 -8.75
C THR A 102 -2.39 -20.49 -7.96
N THR A 103 -2.30 -20.46 -6.62
CA THR A 103 -3.25 -19.77 -5.75
C THR A 103 -3.32 -18.28 -6.06
N LEU A 104 -2.17 -17.60 -6.17
CA LEU A 104 -2.13 -16.19 -6.53
C LEU A 104 -2.68 -15.93 -7.94
N THR A 105 -2.34 -16.80 -8.91
CA THR A 105 -2.86 -16.69 -10.28
C THR A 105 -4.38 -16.84 -10.32
N HIS A 106 -4.96 -17.74 -9.52
CA HIS A 106 -6.40 -17.87 -9.40
C HIS A 106 -7.04 -16.65 -8.74
N TYR A 107 -6.41 -16.06 -7.72
CA TYR A 107 -6.88 -14.83 -7.11
C TYR A 107 -6.91 -13.67 -8.12
N GLU A 108 -5.81 -13.45 -8.85
CA GLU A 108 -5.67 -12.38 -9.84
C GLU A 108 -6.67 -12.49 -10.99
N LYS A 109 -6.97 -13.72 -11.42
CA LYS A 109 -7.90 -13.98 -12.54
C LYS A 109 -9.34 -14.21 -12.09
N ASN A 110 -9.64 -14.06 -10.81
CA ASN A 110 -10.98 -14.32 -10.30
C ASN A 110 -11.95 -13.21 -10.78
N PRO A 111 -13.10 -13.57 -11.39
CA PRO A 111 -14.07 -12.57 -11.86
C PRO A 111 -14.72 -11.76 -10.74
N ALA A 112 -14.57 -12.15 -9.47
CA ALA A 112 -15.03 -11.38 -8.33
C ALA A 112 -14.16 -10.15 -8.02
N GLU A 113 -12.97 -10.03 -8.64
CA GLU A 113 -12.06 -8.88 -8.55
C GLU A 113 -11.81 -8.42 -7.10
N GLY A 114 -11.09 -9.24 -6.33
CA GLY A 114 -10.75 -8.93 -4.94
C GLY A 114 -10.05 -7.58 -4.80
N LYS A 115 -10.58 -6.70 -3.95
CA LYS A 115 -10.05 -5.33 -3.72
C LYS A 115 -8.99 -5.30 -2.62
N THR A 116 -9.02 -6.26 -1.71
CA THR A 116 -8.09 -6.36 -0.58
C THR A 116 -7.92 -7.82 -0.20
N VAL A 117 -6.69 -8.22 0.14
CA VAL A 117 -6.41 -9.56 0.67
C VAL A 117 -6.35 -9.50 2.20
N LEU A 118 -7.19 -10.29 2.85
CA LEU A 118 -7.05 -10.64 4.27
C LEU A 118 -6.10 -11.83 4.36
N TYR A 119 -4.92 -11.60 4.94
CA TYR A 119 -3.90 -12.63 5.05
C TYR A 119 -3.93 -13.26 6.45
N VAL A 120 -4.22 -14.56 6.53
CA VAL A 120 -4.50 -15.27 7.80
C VAL A 120 -3.31 -16.10 8.32
N GLY A 121 -2.14 -15.46 8.43
CA GLY A 121 -0.93 -16.09 9.00
C GLY A 121 -0.12 -16.90 7.99
N ASP A 122 1.06 -17.34 8.44
CA ASP A 122 2.02 -18.20 7.74
C ASP A 122 2.35 -17.76 6.30
N LEU A 123 3.36 -16.87 6.23
CA LEU A 123 3.71 -16.14 5.02
C LEU A 123 4.72 -16.91 4.16
N SER A 124 6.00 -16.81 4.51
CA SER A 124 7.11 -17.22 3.64
C SER A 124 7.61 -18.63 3.87
N TYR A 125 7.34 -19.21 5.05
CA TYR A 125 7.94 -20.45 5.55
C TYR A 125 9.47 -20.44 5.44
N ALA A 126 10.10 -19.28 5.71
CA ALA A 126 11.55 -19.12 5.70
C ALA A 126 12.25 -19.95 6.79
N ASP A 127 11.56 -20.22 7.88
CA ASP A 127 12.00 -21.02 9.02
C ASP A 127 12.14 -22.52 8.71
N ASP A 128 11.47 -23.02 7.68
CA ASP A 128 11.65 -24.40 7.18
C ASP A 128 13.01 -24.62 6.48
N TYR A 129 13.75 -23.54 6.20
CA TYR A 129 15.07 -23.62 5.57
C TYR A 129 16.20 -23.65 6.61
N PRO A 130 17.38 -24.25 6.28
CA PRO A 130 18.52 -24.27 7.17
C PRO A 130 18.87 -22.88 7.71
N PHE A 131 18.93 -22.76 9.04
CA PHE A 131 19.21 -21.50 9.75
C PHE A 131 18.19 -20.38 9.54
N HIS A 132 16.95 -20.73 9.18
CA HIS A 132 15.86 -19.79 8.89
C HIS A 132 16.30 -18.75 7.84
N ASP A 133 16.71 -19.26 6.67
CA ASP A 133 17.29 -18.46 5.59
C ASP A 133 16.38 -17.27 5.22
N ASN A 134 16.70 -16.08 5.76
CA ASN A 134 15.88 -14.89 5.59
C ASN A 134 15.87 -14.37 4.14
N THR A 135 16.73 -14.88 3.26
CA THR A 135 16.60 -14.59 1.82
C THR A 135 15.26 -15.07 1.26
N LYS A 136 14.60 -16.02 1.95
CA LYS A 136 13.25 -16.50 1.66
C LYS A 136 12.15 -15.48 1.93
N TRP A 137 12.37 -14.53 2.85
CA TRP A 137 11.48 -13.37 2.98
C TRP A 137 11.62 -12.43 1.79
N ASP A 138 12.83 -12.22 1.26
CA ASP A 138 13.06 -11.38 0.09
C ASP A 138 12.46 -11.97 -1.19
N THR A 139 12.57 -13.29 -1.38
CA THR A 139 11.96 -13.98 -2.53
C THR A 139 10.44 -13.99 -2.40
N TRP A 140 9.89 -14.24 -1.21
CA TRP A 140 8.46 -14.17 -0.97
C TRP A 140 7.90 -12.77 -1.22
N GLY A 141 8.56 -11.72 -0.73
CA GLY A 141 8.13 -10.34 -0.95
C GLY A 141 8.10 -9.96 -2.43
N ARG A 142 9.10 -10.38 -3.21
CA ARG A 142 9.11 -10.20 -4.68
C ARG A 142 8.02 -11.01 -5.37
N PHE A 143 7.74 -12.22 -4.89
CA PHE A 143 6.70 -13.10 -5.43
C PHE A 143 5.29 -12.53 -5.20
N THR A 144 4.99 -12.00 -4.02
CA THR A 144 3.67 -11.44 -3.69
C THR A 144 3.46 -10.00 -4.17
N GLU A 145 4.53 -9.29 -4.58
CA GLU A 145 4.45 -7.89 -5.00
C GLU A 145 3.35 -7.64 -6.05
N ARG A 146 3.15 -8.59 -6.97
CA ARG A 146 2.17 -8.50 -8.05
C ARG A 146 0.71 -8.35 -7.57
N ILE A 147 0.36 -8.85 -6.38
CA ILE A 147 -0.99 -8.71 -5.81
C ILE A 147 -1.12 -7.58 -4.78
N VAL A 148 -0.01 -7.00 -4.33
CA VAL A 148 0.02 -5.92 -3.32
C VAL A 148 0.22 -4.55 -3.97
N GLY A 149 0.91 -4.49 -5.10
CA GLY A 149 1.11 -3.28 -5.90
C GLY A 149 1.07 -3.65 -7.38
N PRO A 150 -0.11 -3.69 -8.03
CA PRO A 150 -0.20 -4.04 -9.43
C PRO A 150 0.53 -3.00 -10.28
N THR A 151 1.74 -3.34 -10.71
CA THR A 151 2.45 -2.64 -11.79
C THR A 151 1.88 -3.11 -13.12
N HIS A 152 1.21 -2.24 -13.85
CA HIS A 152 1.26 -2.38 -15.31
C HIS A 152 2.64 -1.88 -15.75
N ALA A 153 3.53 -2.80 -16.09
CA ALA A 153 4.62 -2.46 -16.98
C ALA A 153 4.00 -1.91 -18.27
N GLN A 154 4.33 -0.67 -18.62
CA GLN A 154 4.12 -0.17 -19.98
C GLN A 154 5.10 -0.87 -20.93
#